data_AF-A0A7V9CWK9-F1
#
_entry.id   AF-A0A7V9CWK9-F1
#
_cell.length_a   1.000
_cell.length_b   1.000
_cell.length_c   1.000
_cell.angle_alpha   90.00
_cell.angle_beta   90.00
_cell.angle_gamma   90.00
#
_symmetry.space_group_name_H-M   'P 1'
#
loop_
_entity.id
_entity.type
_entity.pdbx_description
1 polymer ?
#
loop_
_entity_poly.entity_id
_entity_poly.type
_entity_poly.pdbx_seq_one_letter_code
_entity_poly.pdbx_strand_id
1 'polypeptide(L)'
;MRSLVTIAVLATLALPATALAQTPPPPPKKAAQACKAERTAMGEQTFKLTYGTNANRSNAFGKCVSKQRRAQAQARHSSSEACRQERETLGEAAFNAKYGKNGNDRNAFGKCVSQKTQAAVQTQQQHTVKAAKACRAERQTMGTAAFNAKYGKNRNDRNAFGKCVSETARG
;
A
#
# COMPACT_ATOMS: atom_id res chain seq x y z
N MET A 1 37.91 -58.07 -6.18
CA MET A 1 36.45 -58.04 -6.44
C MET A 1 36.04 -56.56 -6.33
N ARG A 2 36.18 -55.69 -7.35
CA ARG A 2 35.52 -55.61 -8.67
C ARG A 2 33.99 -55.60 -8.56
N SER A 3 33.39 -54.51 -9.06
CA SER A 3 31.95 -54.20 -9.26
C SER A 3 31.38 -53.19 -8.24
N LEU A 4 30.62 -52.15 -8.61
CA LEU A 4 30.14 -51.67 -9.91
C LEU A 4 29.88 -50.17 -9.80
N VAL A 5 30.33 -49.42 -10.81
CA VAL A 5 30.04 -48.01 -11.06
C VAL A 5 28.58 -47.89 -11.50
N THR A 6 27.75 -47.17 -10.74
CA THR A 6 26.41 -46.74 -11.18
C THR A 6 26.45 -45.25 -11.49
N ILE A 7 26.56 -44.96 -12.79
CA ILE A 7 26.36 -43.63 -13.37
C ILE A 7 24.85 -43.34 -13.28
N ALA A 8 24.45 -42.50 -12.34
CA ALA A 8 23.11 -41.89 -12.34
C ALA A 8 23.16 -40.64 -13.24
N VAL A 9 22.65 -40.77 -14.47
CA VAL A 9 22.42 -39.64 -15.37
C VAL A 9 21.30 -38.79 -14.77
N LEU A 10 21.67 -37.69 -14.12
CA LEU A 10 20.76 -36.61 -13.74
C LEU A 10 20.39 -35.82 -15.01
N ALA A 11 19.26 -36.17 -15.61
CA ALA A 11 18.64 -35.35 -16.64
C ALA A 11 18.15 -34.04 -16.01
N THR A 12 18.95 -32.97 -16.18
CA THR A 12 18.58 -31.61 -15.81
C THR A 12 17.44 -31.14 -16.73
N LEU A 13 16.22 -31.11 -16.19
CA LEU A 13 15.10 -30.39 -16.80
C LEU A 13 15.47 -28.90 -16.91
N ALA A 14 15.81 -28.47 -18.12
CA ALA A 14 15.89 -27.07 -18.47
C ALA A 14 14.47 -26.48 -18.43
N LEU A 15 14.10 -25.90 -17.29
CA LEU A 15 12.93 -25.04 -17.20
C LEU A 15 13.19 -23.81 -18.08
N PRO A 16 12.33 -23.47 -19.05
CA PRO A 16 12.45 -22.21 -19.76
C PRO A 16 12.33 -21.09 -18.72
N ALA A 17 13.39 -20.30 -18.58
CA ALA A 17 13.34 -19.04 -17.86
C ALA A 17 12.37 -18.13 -18.62
N THR A 18 11.08 -18.24 -18.32
CA THR A 18 10.09 -17.26 -18.71
C THR A 18 10.46 -15.99 -17.95
N ALA A 19 11.22 -15.15 -18.63
CA ALA A 19 11.45 -13.78 -18.22
C ALA A 19 10.08 -13.12 -18.11
N LEU A 20 9.49 -13.15 -16.91
CA LEU A 20 8.41 -12.25 -16.55
C LEU A 20 9.00 -10.86 -16.71
N ALA A 21 8.71 -10.23 -17.86
CA ALA A 21 8.89 -8.81 -18.05
C ALA A 21 8.09 -8.16 -16.91
N GLN A 22 8.79 -7.81 -15.83
CA GLN A 22 8.23 -7.09 -14.70
C GLN A 22 7.68 -5.81 -15.32
N THR A 23 6.35 -5.78 -15.52
CA THR A 23 5.66 -4.61 -16.01
C THR A 23 6.07 -3.50 -15.04
N PRO A 24 6.70 -2.43 -15.52
CA PRO A 24 7.14 -1.37 -14.63
C PRO A 24 5.90 -0.93 -13.85
N PRO A 25 5.99 -0.82 -12.51
CA PRO A 25 4.85 -0.45 -11.70
C PRO A 25 4.25 0.84 -12.28
N PRO A 26 2.91 0.93 -12.38
CA PRO A 26 2.26 2.08 -12.98
C PRO A 26 2.74 3.36 -12.29
N PRO A 27 2.73 4.54 -12.93
CA PRO A 27 3.23 5.75 -12.30
C PRO A 27 2.49 6.05 -10.98
N PRO A 28 3.16 6.69 -10.00
CA PRO A 28 2.58 6.95 -8.69
C PRO A 28 1.31 7.79 -8.82
N LYS A 29 0.18 7.28 -8.30
CA LYS A 29 -1.09 8.02 -8.32
C LYS A 29 -0.96 9.31 -7.50
N LYS A 30 -1.44 10.43 -8.07
CA LYS A 30 -1.62 11.68 -7.31
C LYS A 30 -2.64 11.43 -6.19
N ALA A 31 -2.51 12.12 -5.05
CA ALA A 31 -3.36 11.86 -3.87
C ALA A 31 -4.85 12.03 -4.18
N ALA A 32 -5.21 13.02 -5.01
CA ALA A 32 -6.58 13.19 -5.46
C ALA A 32 -7.08 11.98 -6.27
N GLN A 33 -6.25 11.37 -7.12
CA GLN A 33 -6.62 10.18 -7.88
C GLN A 33 -6.76 8.95 -6.96
N ALA A 34 -5.88 8.81 -5.97
CA ALA A 34 -6.02 7.80 -4.93
C ALA A 34 -7.35 7.95 -4.17
N CYS A 35 -7.67 9.16 -3.71
CA CYS A 35 -8.93 9.44 -3.02
C CYS A 35 -10.16 9.21 -3.90
N LYS A 36 -10.07 9.49 -5.21
CA LYS A 36 -11.13 9.14 -6.17
C LYS A 36 -11.31 7.62 -6.23
N ALA A 37 -10.22 6.87 -6.37
CA ALA A 37 -10.27 5.40 -6.42
C ALA A 37 -10.83 4.80 -5.12
N GLU A 38 -10.40 5.30 -3.96
CA GLU A 38 -10.95 4.89 -2.66
C GLU A 38 -12.45 5.17 -2.56
N ARG A 39 -12.89 6.38 -2.94
CA ARG A 39 -14.30 6.75 -2.93
C ARG A 39 -15.14 5.82 -3.80
N THR A 40 -14.65 5.48 -5.00
CA THR A 40 -15.30 4.50 -5.87
C THR A 40 -15.32 3.11 -5.22
N ALA A 41 -14.20 2.68 -4.64
CA ALA A 41 -14.05 1.32 -4.12
C ALA A 41 -14.88 1.03 -2.86
N MET A 42 -15.13 2.02 -2.00
CA MET A 42 -15.92 1.87 -0.77
C MET A 42 -17.34 2.47 -0.84
N GLY A 43 -17.62 3.26 -1.87
CA GLY A 43 -18.87 4.01 -2.04
C GLY A 43 -18.86 5.37 -1.32
N GLU A 44 -19.65 6.32 -1.82
CA GLU A 44 -19.63 7.72 -1.36
C GLU A 44 -20.00 7.87 0.13
N GLN A 45 -21.04 7.18 0.58
CA GLN A 45 -21.49 7.28 1.97
C GLN A 45 -20.42 6.77 2.95
N THR A 46 -19.83 5.61 2.64
CA THR A 46 -18.72 5.04 3.41
C THR A 46 -17.52 5.98 3.39
N PHE A 47 -17.18 6.54 2.23
CA PHE A 47 -16.08 7.50 2.10
C PHE A 47 -16.29 8.75 2.95
N LYS A 48 -17.50 9.32 2.94
CA LYS A 48 -17.87 10.45 3.80
C LYS A 48 -17.76 10.07 5.27
N LEU A 49 -18.21 8.89 5.67
CA LEU A 49 -18.06 8.38 7.04
C LEU A 49 -16.59 8.18 7.47
N THR A 50 -15.74 7.72 6.56
CA THR A 50 -14.30 7.48 6.81
C THR A 50 -13.52 8.77 7.02
N TYR A 51 -13.80 9.81 6.23
CA TYR A 51 -12.96 11.01 6.15
C TYR A 51 -13.62 12.31 6.59
N GLY A 52 -14.93 12.40 6.52
CA GLY A 52 -15.69 13.61 6.81
C GLY A 52 -15.75 13.90 8.30
N THR A 53 -15.53 15.16 8.67
CA THR A 53 -15.41 15.59 10.07
C THR A 53 -16.34 16.76 10.43
N ASN A 54 -16.82 17.51 9.44
CA ASN A 54 -17.85 18.54 9.65
C ASN A 54 -19.27 17.93 9.68
N ALA A 55 -20.27 18.73 10.05
CA ALA A 55 -21.65 18.26 10.28
C ALA A 55 -22.24 17.50 9.09
N ASN A 56 -22.05 18.01 7.87
CA ASN A 56 -22.53 17.41 6.63
C ASN A 56 -21.48 16.51 5.93
N ARG A 57 -20.31 16.30 6.53
CA ARG A 57 -19.20 15.50 5.99
C ARG A 57 -18.70 15.92 4.59
N SER A 58 -18.99 17.15 4.15
CA SER A 58 -18.58 17.65 2.83
C SER A 58 -17.06 17.78 2.68
N ASN A 59 -16.33 17.91 3.80
CA ASN A 59 -14.88 18.04 3.79
C ASN A 59 -14.11 16.71 3.60
N ALA A 60 -14.82 15.59 3.43
CA ALA A 60 -14.24 14.24 3.35
C ALA A 60 -13.15 14.12 2.26
N PHE A 61 -13.37 14.65 1.06
CA PHE A 61 -12.40 14.52 -0.02
C PHE A 61 -11.11 15.28 0.27
N GLY A 62 -11.21 16.52 0.76
CA GLY A 62 -10.04 17.31 1.16
C GLY A 62 -9.26 16.66 2.31
N LYS A 63 -9.98 16.07 3.30
CA LYS A 63 -9.34 15.32 4.40
C LYS A 63 -8.64 14.06 3.91
N CYS A 64 -9.23 13.32 2.97
CA CYS A 64 -8.57 12.18 2.32
C CYS A 64 -7.27 12.62 1.62
N VAL A 65 -7.33 13.68 0.80
CA VAL A 65 -6.15 14.17 0.08
C VAL A 65 -5.04 14.57 1.05
N SER A 66 -5.39 15.29 2.11
CA SER A 66 -4.46 15.69 3.17
C SER A 66 -3.81 14.48 3.86
N LYS A 67 -4.60 13.44 4.20
CA LYS A 67 -4.08 12.19 4.78
C LYS A 67 -3.15 11.47 3.81
N GLN A 68 -3.53 11.38 2.53
CA GLN A 68 -2.75 10.70 1.51
C GLN A 68 -1.43 11.43 1.21
N ARG A 69 -1.41 12.77 1.26
CA ARG A 69 -0.16 13.55 1.17
C ARG A 69 0.78 13.23 2.33
N ARG A 70 0.28 13.20 3.57
CA ARG A 70 1.08 12.82 4.75
C ARG A 70 1.61 11.39 4.65
N ALA A 71 0.75 10.43 4.27
CA ALA A 71 1.16 9.04 4.08
C ALA A 71 2.24 8.89 2.99
N GLN A 72 2.11 9.63 1.88
CA GLN A 72 3.15 9.65 0.85
C GLN A 72 4.45 10.27 1.33
N ALA A 73 4.42 11.35 2.10
CA ALA A 73 5.63 11.96 2.65
C ALA A 73 6.36 11.00 3.61
N GLN A 74 5.62 10.37 4.53
CA GLN A 74 6.16 9.37 5.45
C GLN A 74 6.72 8.15 4.71
N ALA A 75 5.97 7.63 3.72
CA ALA A 75 6.42 6.50 2.91
C ALA A 75 7.66 6.83 2.07
N ARG A 76 7.80 8.07 1.58
CA ARG A 76 9.02 8.52 0.87
C ARG A 76 10.23 8.53 1.79
N HIS A 77 10.07 9.01 3.02
CA HIS A 77 11.14 9.02 4.00
C HIS A 77 11.62 7.59 4.29
N SER A 78 10.72 6.69 4.70
CA SER A 78 11.08 5.30 4.99
C SER A 78 11.60 4.55 3.75
N SER A 79 11.04 4.83 2.57
CA SER A 79 11.54 4.25 1.32
C SER A 79 12.95 4.72 0.98
N SER A 80 13.30 5.97 1.31
CA SER A 80 14.65 6.48 1.08
C SER A 80 15.70 5.79 1.95
N GLU A 81 15.39 5.53 3.22
CA GLU A 81 16.25 4.70 4.08
C GLU A 81 16.36 3.27 3.56
N ALA A 82 15.24 2.64 3.23
CA ALA A 82 15.25 1.28 2.69
C ALA A 82 16.05 1.19 1.38
N CYS A 83 16.00 2.20 0.52
CA CYS A 83 16.79 2.25 -0.71
C CYS A 83 18.27 2.53 -0.47
N ARG A 84 18.63 3.28 0.59
CA ARG A 84 20.03 3.46 1.01
C ARG A 84 20.61 2.11 1.44
N GLN A 85 19.94 1.44 2.37
CA GLN A 85 20.35 0.14 2.86
C GLN A 85 20.41 -0.91 1.75
N GLU A 86 19.42 -0.93 0.86
CA GLU A 86 19.43 -1.86 -0.27
C GLU A 86 20.60 -1.59 -1.24
N ARG A 87 20.96 -0.32 -1.47
CA ARG A 87 22.12 0.03 -2.29
C ARG A 87 23.43 -0.40 -1.64
N GLU A 88 23.54 -0.27 -0.32
CA GLU A 88 24.70 -0.75 0.46
C GLU A 88 24.81 -2.28 0.41
N THR A 89 23.71 -3.01 0.57
CA THR A 89 23.69 -4.48 0.52
C THR A 89 23.99 -5.03 -0.87
N LEU A 90 23.42 -4.43 -1.93
CA LEU A 90 23.57 -4.94 -3.30
C LEU A 90 24.86 -4.46 -3.97
N GLY A 91 25.42 -3.34 -3.53
CA GLY A 91 26.44 -2.62 -4.27
C GLY A 91 25.87 -1.81 -5.43
N GLU A 92 26.61 -0.78 -5.86
CA GLU A 92 26.12 0.22 -6.81
C GLU A 92 25.76 -0.36 -8.19
N ALA A 93 26.59 -1.24 -8.73
CA ALA A 93 26.35 -1.85 -10.04
C ALA A 93 25.06 -2.68 -10.06
N ALA A 94 24.83 -3.54 -9.07
CA ALA A 94 23.63 -4.37 -8.99
C ALA A 94 22.38 -3.51 -8.68
N PHE A 95 22.52 -2.49 -7.83
CA PHE A 95 21.44 -1.54 -7.55
C PHE A 95 21.01 -0.77 -8.82
N ASN A 96 21.98 -0.29 -9.60
CA ASN A 96 21.73 0.37 -10.88
C ASN A 96 21.18 -0.60 -11.93
N ALA A 97 21.62 -1.85 -11.99
CA ALA A 97 21.00 -2.85 -12.86
C ALA A 97 19.52 -3.10 -12.49
N LYS A 98 19.21 -3.09 -11.19
CA LYS A 98 17.85 -3.31 -10.67
C LYS A 98 16.92 -2.14 -10.95
N TYR A 99 17.35 -0.91 -10.67
CA TYR A 99 16.48 0.28 -10.74
C TYR A 99 16.80 1.23 -11.90
N GLY A 100 18.00 1.15 -12.47
CA GLY A 100 18.56 2.05 -13.47
C GLY A 100 17.85 2.01 -14.82
N LYS A 101 17.50 0.84 -15.38
CA LYS A 101 16.82 0.55 -16.68
C LYS A 101 16.17 1.71 -17.51
N ASN A 102 16.86 2.81 -17.77
CA ASN A 102 16.51 3.84 -18.75
C ASN A 102 17.82 4.38 -19.35
N GLY A 103 17.78 4.88 -20.59
CA GLY A 103 18.97 5.10 -21.43
C GLY A 103 20.10 5.99 -20.90
N ASN A 104 19.99 6.54 -19.69
CA ASN A 104 21.03 7.32 -19.02
C ASN A 104 21.41 6.78 -17.63
N ASP A 105 20.75 5.76 -17.07
CA ASP A 105 20.93 5.16 -15.71
C ASP A 105 20.98 6.14 -14.51
N ARG A 106 20.79 7.45 -14.74
CA ARG A 106 20.99 8.55 -13.78
C ARG A 106 19.88 8.73 -12.73
N ASN A 107 19.00 7.75 -12.53
CA ASN A 107 17.90 7.89 -11.55
C ASN A 107 17.47 6.58 -10.86
N ALA A 108 18.40 5.62 -10.70
CA ALA A 108 18.13 4.36 -10.02
C ALA A 108 17.57 4.58 -8.59
N PHE A 109 18.20 5.48 -7.82
CA PHE A 109 17.76 5.75 -6.45
C PHE A 109 16.36 6.37 -6.40
N GLY A 110 16.08 7.39 -7.21
CA GLY A 110 14.75 8.01 -7.25
C GLY A 110 13.66 7.02 -7.70
N LYS A 111 13.98 6.11 -8.62
CA LYS A 111 13.09 5.02 -9.03
C LYS A 111 12.84 4.04 -7.88
N CYS A 112 13.89 3.61 -7.16
CA CYS A 112 13.73 2.77 -5.97
C CYS A 112 12.78 3.42 -4.96
N VAL A 113 13.02 4.69 -4.62
CA VAL A 113 12.18 5.42 -3.65
C VAL A 113 10.75 5.53 -4.16
N SER A 114 10.55 5.87 -5.44
CA SER A 114 9.23 5.98 -6.03
C SER A 114 8.47 4.66 -6.00
N GLN A 115 9.10 3.55 -6.38
CA GLN A 115 8.49 2.22 -6.40
C GLN A 115 8.09 1.77 -4.99
N LYS A 116 9.00 1.87 -4.02
CA LYS A 116 8.71 1.48 -2.63
C LYS A 116 7.64 2.39 -2.00
N THR A 117 7.71 3.70 -2.25
CA THR A 117 6.68 4.65 -1.79
C THR A 117 5.32 4.25 -2.34
N GLN A 118 5.26 3.94 -3.64
CA GLN A 118 4.02 3.57 -4.30
C GLN A 118 3.44 2.28 -3.73
N ALA A 119 4.28 1.25 -3.56
CA ALA A 119 3.87 -0.01 -2.95
C ALA A 119 3.30 0.22 -1.55
N ALA A 120 4.02 0.97 -0.70
CA ALA A 120 3.59 1.27 0.67
C ALA A 120 2.23 1.99 0.70
N VAL A 121 2.04 3.02 -0.13
CA VAL A 121 0.76 3.76 -0.12
C VAL A 121 -0.38 2.99 -0.79
N GLN A 122 -0.10 2.11 -1.75
CA GLN A 122 -1.10 1.26 -2.36
C GLN A 122 -1.59 0.19 -1.38
N THR A 123 -0.67 -0.41 -0.62
CA THR A 123 -1.01 -1.29 0.51
C THR A 123 -1.88 -0.55 1.52
N GLN A 124 -1.47 0.63 1.98
CA GLN A 124 -2.24 1.41 2.94
C GLN A 124 -3.66 1.75 2.44
N GLN A 125 -3.82 2.08 1.15
CA GLN A 125 -5.12 2.31 0.53
C GLN A 125 -5.99 1.06 0.57
N GLN A 126 -5.44 -0.10 0.22
CA GLN A 126 -6.16 -1.37 0.26
C GLN A 126 -6.62 -1.72 1.69
N HIS A 127 -5.75 -1.57 2.69
CA HIS A 127 -6.13 -1.76 4.09
C HIS A 127 -7.25 -0.80 4.50
N THR A 128 -7.16 0.47 4.11
CA THR A 128 -8.19 1.47 4.44
C THR A 128 -9.53 1.13 3.80
N VAL A 129 -9.55 0.69 2.54
CA VAL A 129 -10.79 0.28 1.85
C VAL A 129 -11.39 -0.98 2.48
N LYS A 130 -10.57 -1.98 2.78
CA LYS A 130 -11.03 -3.22 3.44
C LYS A 130 -11.59 -2.93 4.83
N ALA A 131 -10.87 -2.15 5.63
CA ALA A 131 -11.29 -1.70 6.94
C ALA A 131 -12.60 -0.90 6.88
N ALA A 132 -12.75 0.02 5.92
CA ALA A 132 -13.99 0.77 5.74
C ALA A 132 -15.19 -0.13 5.42
N LYS A 133 -15.00 -1.17 4.61
CA LYS A 133 -16.06 -2.15 4.34
C LYS A 133 -16.39 -3.00 5.56
N ALA A 134 -15.38 -3.47 6.29
CA ALA A 134 -15.57 -4.24 7.53
C ALA A 134 -16.31 -3.42 8.60
N CYS A 135 -15.87 -2.19 8.86
CA CYS A 135 -16.53 -1.27 9.80
C CYS A 135 -17.96 -0.92 9.38
N ARG A 136 -18.24 -0.85 8.07
CA ARG A 136 -19.60 -0.68 7.57
C ARG A 136 -20.46 -1.90 7.89
N ALA A 137 -19.98 -3.11 7.60
CA ALA A 137 -20.70 -4.34 7.90
C ALA A 137 -20.95 -4.47 9.41
N GLU A 138 -19.91 -4.26 10.23
CA GLU A 138 -20.02 -4.28 11.69
C GLU A 138 -21.08 -3.29 12.20
N ARG A 139 -21.05 -2.04 11.72
CA ARG A 139 -22.05 -1.03 12.07
C ARG A 139 -23.47 -1.40 11.64
N GLN A 140 -23.62 -2.10 10.51
CA GLN A 140 -24.93 -2.61 10.07
C GLN A 140 -25.43 -3.73 10.99
N THR A 141 -24.55 -4.62 11.43
CA THR A 141 -24.90 -5.74 12.31
C THR A 141 -25.26 -5.31 13.72
N MET A 142 -24.47 -4.44 14.36
CA MET A 142 -24.72 -4.05 15.76
C MET A 142 -25.56 -2.78 15.94
N GLY A 143 -25.84 -2.08 14.84
CA GLY A 143 -26.54 -0.80 14.88
C GLY A 143 -25.65 0.38 15.26
N THR A 144 -26.12 1.60 14.96
CA THR A 144 -25.32 2.82 15.11
C THR A 144 -25.01 3.16 16.58
N ALA A 145 -25.96 2.94 17.49
CA ALA A 145 -25.77 3.25 18.90
C ALA A 145 -24.65 2.40 19.53
N ALA A 146 -24.72 1.08 19.36
CA ALA A 146 -23.68 0.16 19.87
C ALA A 146 -22.32 0.41 19.19
N PHE A 147 -22.32 0.67 17.89
CA PHE A 147 -21.09 1.00 17.15
C PHE A 147 -20.43 2.29 17.68
N ASN A 148 -21.23 3.34 17.95
CA ASN A 148 -20.72 4.57 18.52
C ASN A 148 -20.28 4.38 19.97
N ALA A 149 -20.95 3.56 20.78
CA ALA A 149 -20.46 3.24 22.13
C ALA A 149 -19.09 2.52 22.08
N LYS A 150 -18.91 1.63 21.10
CA LYS A 150 -17.67 0.88 20.89
C LYS A 150 -16.50 1.78 20.46
N TYR A 151 -16.69 2.55 19.38
CA TYR A 151 -15.61 3.31 18.73
C TYR A 151 -15.65 4.83 19.00
N GLY A 152 -16.74 5.35 19.57
CA GLY A 152 -17.00 6.79 19.75
C GLY A 152 -16.12 7.44 20.79
N LYS A 153 -16.05 6.91 22.03
CA LYS A 153 -15.25 7.26 23.24
C LYS A 153 -14.38 8.55 23.28
N ASN A 154 -14.73 9.62 22.60
CA ASN A 154 -14.08 10.93 22.66
C ASN A 154 -15.13 11.99 23.04
N ARG A 155 -14.69 13.18 23.48
CA ARG A 155 -15.52 14.23 24.08
C ARG A 155 -16.79 14.62 23.30
N ASN A 156 -16.95 14.21 22.04
CA ASN A 156 -18.10 14.53 21.21
C ASN A 156 -18.71 13.33 20.47
N ASP A 157 -18.24 12.09 20.69
CA ASP A 157 -18.57 10.87 19.89
C ASP A 157 -18.47 11.05 18.36
N ARG A 158 -17.77 12.09 17.92
CA ARG A 158 -17.60 12.39 16.51
C ARG A 158 -16.47 11.52 15.97
N ASN A 159 -16.73 10.91 14.82
CA ASN A 159 -15.79 10.08 14.05
C ASN A 159 -15.55 8.64 14.58
N ALA A 160 -16.55 8.02 15.23
CA ALA A 160 -16.50 6.58 15.57
C ALA A 160 -16.13 5.70 14.35
N PHE A 161 -16.70 6.01 13.18
CA PHE A 161 -16.42 5.27 11.96
C PHE A 161 -14.96 5.40 11.50
N GLY A 162 -14.43 6.63 11.42
CA GLY A 162 -13.03 6.84 11.06
C GLY A 162 -12.05 6.25 12.07
N LYS A 163 -12.43 6.12 13.35
CA LYS A 163 -11.66 5.40 14.37
C LYS A 163 -11.64 3.90 14.12
N CYS A 164 -12.80 3.27 13.93
CA CYS A 164 -12.88 1.87 13.53
C CYS A 164 -11.99 1.60 12.32
N VAL A 165 -12.11 2.40 11.25
CA VAL A 165 -11.27 2.23 10.04
C VAL A 165 -9.79 2.36 10.35
N SER A 166 -9.40 3.28 11.22
CA SER A 166 -7.99 3.50 11.58
C SER A 166 -7.42 2.38 12.46
N GLU A 167 -8.24 1.77 13.31
CA GLU A 167 -7.87 0.62 14.14
C GLU A 167 -7.78 -0.65 13.28
N THR A 168 -8.82 -0.94 12.50
CA THR A 168 -8.88 -2.12 11.61
C THR A 168 -7.86 -2.06 10.48
N ALA A 169 -7.46 -0.88 10.00
CA ALA A 169 -6.43 -0.77 8.95
C ALA A 169 -4.99 -0.95 9.47
N ARG A 170 -4.79 -1.04 10.80
CA ARG A 170 -3.48 -1.29 11.43
C ARG A 170 -3.28 -2.76 11.83
N GLY A 171 -4.35 -3.54 11.94
CA GLY A 171 -4.34 -4.98 12.21
C GLY A 171 -4.36 -5.81 10.93
#